data_AF-A0A023FDU3-F1
#
_entry.id   AF-A0A023FDU3-F1
#
_cell.length_a   1.000
_cell.length_b   1.000
_cell.length_c   1.000
_cell.angle_alpha   90.00
_cell.angle_beta   90.00
_cell.angle_gamma   90.00
#
_symmetry.space_group_name_H-M   'P 1'
#
loop_
_entity.id
_entity.type
_entity.pdbx_description
1 polymer ?
#
loop_
_entity_poly.entity_id
_entity_poly.type
_entity_poly.pdbx_seq_one_letter_code
_entity_poly.pdbx_strand_id
1 'polypeptide(L)'
;MAFDVTFCFSVTMWIHLNHGDNGLKQFLETVSKNTHFLLVEAQLWKCYRSASRRMRRSNETEFQNLDALSMNVNVEDNIHDFLQCRCGLQVVECFGQTQWGRKVTLYKRKEAV
;
A
#
# COMPACT_ATOMS: atom_id res chain seq x y z
N MET A 1 -2.61 -16.67 16.15
CA MET A 1 -3.96 -16.42 15.60
C MET A 1 -3.79 -15.44 14.45
N ALA A 2 -4.31 -15.75 13.26
CA ALA A 2 -4.28 -14.86 12.09
C ALA A 2 -5.72 -14.49 11.71
N PHE A 3 -5.92 -13.34 11.08
CA PHE A 3 -7.20 -12.98 10.50
C PHE A 3 -7.43 -13.78 9.21
N ASP A 4 -8.66 -14.20 8.95
CA ASP A 4 -9.00 -14.86 7.69
C ASP A 4 -8.79 -13.91 6.50
N VAL A 5 -9.27 -12.68 6.62
CA VAL A 5 -9.14 -11.66 5.57
C VAL A 5 -8.81 -10.31 6.22
N THR A 6 -7.81 -9.63 5.68
CA THR A 6 -7.48 -8.24 6.02
C THR A 6 -7.71 -7.35 4.80
N PHE A 7 -8.39 -6.23 5.01
CA PHE A 7 -8.67 -5.24 3.98
C PHE A 7 -7.76 -4.03 4.15
N CYS A 8 -7.04 -3.67 3.10
CA CYS A 8 -6.16 -2.51 3.04
C CYS A 8 -6.63 -1.59 1.91
N PHE A 9 -7.81 -1.00 2.11
CA PHE A 9 -8.42 -0.07 1.16
C PHE A 9 -8.01 1.35 1.46
N SER A 10 -7.40 2.02 0.47
CA SER A 10 -7.09 3.44 0.54
C SER A 10 -6.32 3.87 1.80
N VAL A 11 -5.45 3.01 2.34
CA VAL A 11 -4.68 3.29 3.56
C VAL A 11 -3.18 3.38 3.33
N THR A 12 -2.65 2.68 2.32
CA THR A 12 -1.20 2.57 2.08
C THR A 12 -0.54 3.92 1.83
N MET A 13 -1.21 4.84 1.11
CA MET A 13 -0.70 6.20 0.91
C MET A 13 -0.52 6.97 2.21
N TRP A 14 -1.48 6.89 3.13
CA TRP A 14 -1.43 7.66 4.36
C TRP A 14 -0.32 7.15 5.27
N ILE A 15 -0.15 5.83 5.35
CA ILE A 15 0.97 5.22 6.08
C ILE A 15 2.30 5.68 5.47
N HIS A 16 2.41 5.64 4.15
CA HIS A 16 3.62 6.03 3.44
C HIS A 16 3.95 7.52 3.62
N LEU A 17 2.97 8.42 3.56
CA LEU A 17 3.17 9.85 3.79
C LEU A 17 3.61 10.19 5.23
N ASN A 18 3.10 9.46 6.22
CA ASN A 18 3.39 9.72 7.63
C ASN A 18 4.68 9.03 8.11
N HIS A 19 4.98 7.83 7.59
CA HIS A 19 6.04 6.97 8.11
C HIS A 19 7.10 6.56 7.08
N GLY A 20 7.02 7.10 5.86
CA GLY A 20 8.01 6.88 4.81
C GLY A 20 8.02 5.46 4.27
N ASP A 21 9.02 5.15 3.44
CA ASP A 21 9.17 3.82 2.82
C ASP A 21 9.26 2.73 3.89
N ASN A 22 10.00 2.99 4.98
CA ASN A 22 10.18 2.02 6.06
C ASN A 22 8.86 1.71 6.77
N GLY A 23 8.05 2.73 7.07
CA GLY A 23 6.74 2.53 7.69
C GLY A 23 5.79 1.77 6.77
N LEU A 24 5.77 2.08 5.48
CA LEU A 24 4.98 1.32 4.50
C LEU A 24 5.42 -0.15 4.44
N LYS A 25 6.73 -0.42 4.35
CA LYS A 25 7.29 -1.78 4.31
C LYS A 25 6.95 -2.56 5.59
N GLN A 26 7.17 -1.97 6.76
CA GLN A 26 6.84 -2.59 8.05
C GLN A 26 5.35 -2.89 8.17
N PHE A 27 4.48 -1.96 7.72
CA PHE A 27 3.04 -2.19 7.66
C PHE A 27 2.71 -3.40 6.78
N LEU A 28 3.21 -3.43 5.53
CA LEU A 28 2.95 -4.51 4.57
C LEU A 28 3.43 -5.86 5.10
N GLU A 29 4.62 -5.93 5.71
CA GLU A 29 5.13 -7.15 6.34
C GLU A 29 4.22 -7.60 7.49
N THR A 30 3.79 -6.66 8.33
CA THR A 30 2.96 -6.95 9.51
C THR A 30 1.60 -7.48 9.10
N VAL A 31 0.89 -6.82 8.19
CA VAL A 31 -0.43 -7.29 7.74
C VAL A 31 -0.32 -8.62 7.00
N SER A 32 0.73 -8.81 6.19
CA SER A 32 0.96 -10.07 5.47
C SER A 32 1.24 -11.25 6.40
N LYS A 33 1.92 -11.03 7.54
CA LYS A 33 2.20 -12.06 8.54
C LYS A 33 0.95 -12.47 9.35
N ASN A 34 0.00 -11.55 9.51
CA ASN A 34 -1.15 -11.73 10.41
C ASN A 34 -2.47 -12.02 9.68
N THR A 35 -2.41 -12.41 8.39
CA THR A 35 -3.62 -12.68 7.60
C THR A 35 -3.47 -13.90 6.69
N HIS A 36 -4.56 -14.61 6.43
CA HIS A 36 -4.62 -15.66 5.42
C HIS A 36 -4.78 -15.06 4.01
N PHE A 37 -5.70 -14.09 3.89
CA PHE A 37 -5.90 -13.31 2.68
C PHE A 37 -5.71 -11.82 2.93
N LEU A 38 -5.08 -11.13 1.99
CA LEU A 38 -4.87 -9.69 2.04
C LEU A 38 -5.51 -9.06 0.79
N LEU A 39 -6.49 -8.20 0.97
CA LEU A 39 -7.12 -7.47 -0.14
C LEU A 39 -6.63 -6.03 -0.14
N VAL A 40 -5.95 -5.61 -1.19
CA VAL A 40 -5.29 -4.29 -1.27
C VAL A 40 -5.91 -3.45 -2.38
N GLU A 41 -6.20 -2.19 -2.05
CA GLU A 41 -6.51 -1.13 -3.01
C GLU A 41 -5.58 0.07 -2.70
N ALA A 42 -4.47 0.15 -3.44
CA ALA A 42 -3.45 1.17 -3.23
C ALA A 42 -3.78 2.45 -4.01
N GLN A 43 -3.56 3.62 -3.38
CA GLN A 43 -3.74 4.88 -4.08
C GLN A 43 -2.54 5.23 -4.97
N LEU A 44 -2.85 5.77 -6.15
CA LEU A 44 -1.88 6.24 -7.13
C LEU A 44 -1.06 7.44 -6.61
N TRP A 45 0.15 7.63 -7.15
CA TRP A 45 1.05 8.75 -6.78
C TRP A 45 0.42 10.14 -6.94
N LYS A 46 -0.51 10.31 -7.90
CA LYS A 46 -1.26 11.58 -8.05
C LYS A 46 -2.00 12.00 -6.76
N CYS A 47 -2.45 11.03 -5.96
CA CYS A 47 -3.12 11.28 -4.68
C CYS A 47 -2.16 11.79 -3.61
N TYR A 48 -0.90 11.34 -3.60
CA TYR A 48 0.15 11.82 -2.68
C TYR A 48 0.40 13.32 -2.89
N ARG A 49 0.58 13.73 -4.15
CA ARG A 49 0.80 15.14 -4.51
C ARG A 49 -0.39 16.02 -4.10
N SER A 50 -1.61 15.55 -4.33
CA SER A 50 -2.82 16.28 -3.92
C SER A 50 -2.93 16.41 -2.40
N ALA A 51 -2.63 15.35 -1.65
CA ALA A 51 -2.63 15.38 -0.19
C ALA A 51 -1.57 16.35 0.37
N SER A 52 -0.33 16.25 -0.10
CA SER A 52 0.77 17.14 0.30
C SER A 52 0.47 18.62 -0.03
N ARG A 53 -0.11 18.89 -1.21
CA ARG A 53 -0.57 20.25 -1.57
C ARG A 53 -1.67 20.78 -0.65
N ARG A 54 -2.58 19.90 -0.20
CA ARG A 54 -3.66 20.30 0.71
C ARG A 54 -3.11 20.70 2.09
N MET A 55 -2.18 19.92 2.65
CA MET A 55 -1.56 20.23 3.96
C MET A 55 -0.83 21.58 3.93
N ARG A 56 -0.06 21.84 2.87
CA ARG A 56 0.62 23.14 2.69
C ARG A 56 -0.33 24.33 2.64
N ARG A 57 -1.53 24.15 2.07
CA ARG A 57 -2.54 25.23 1.97
C ARG A 57 -3.27 25.47 3.28
N SER A 58 -3.38 24.45 4.13
CA SER A 58 -4.11 24.54 5.40
C SER A 58 -3.24 24.93 6.59
N ASN A 59 -1.94 25.24 6.38
CA ASN A 59 -0.97 25.46 7.48
C ASN A 59 -0.93 24.32 8.50
N GLU A 60 -1.28 23.11 8.07
CA GLU A 60 -1.22 21.91 8.90
C GLU A 60 0.20 21.33 8.90
N THR A 61 0.48 20.45 9.87
CA THR A 61 1.77 19.77 9.94
C THR A 61 2.04 19.02 8.63
N GLU A 62 3.16 19.32 7.98
CA GLU A 62 3.49 18.69 6.70
C GLU A 62 3.76 17.19 6.87
N PHE A 63 3.42 16.42 5.83
CA PHE A 63 3.92 15.06 5.68
C PHE A 63 5.44 15.05 5.46
N GLN A 64 6.03 13.86 5.44
CA GLN A 64 7.41 13.71 4.99
C GLN A 64 7.60 14.31 3.60
N ASN A 65 8.82 14.81 3.35
CA ASN A 65 9.17 15.33 2.03
C ASN A 65 8.95 14.22 0.98
N LEU A 66 8.11 14.48 -0.02
CA LEU A 66 7.80 13.52 -1.08
C LEU A 66 9.05 13.10 -1.86
N ASP A 67 10.04 14.00 -1.98
CA ASP A 67 11.29 13.71 -2.69
C ASP A 67 12.19 12.74 -1.91
N ALA A 68 11.95 12.55 -0.61
CA ALA A 68 12.66 11.57 0.20
C ALA A 68 12.06 10.16 0.11
N LEU A 69 10.87 10.01 -0.50
CA LEU A 69 10.21 8.71 -0.67
C LEU A 69 10.77 8.02 -1.92
N SER A 70 11.29 6.81 -1.77
CA SER A 70 11.87 6.03 -2.87
C SER A 70 10.81 5.21 -3.63
N MET A 71 9.74 4.76 -2.98
CA MET A 71 8.61 4.06 -3.61
C MET A 71 7.64 5.05 -4.28
N ASN A 72 8.15 6.02 -5.04
CA ASN A 72 7.39 7.17 -5.56
C ASN A 72 6.96 7.05 -7.03
N VAL A 73 7.66 6.24 -7.84
CA VAL A 73 7.29 5.91 -9.24
C VAL A 73 6.51 4.60 -9.22
N ASN A 74 5.31 4.58 -9.81
CA ASN A 74 4.44 3.40 -9.87
C ASN A 74 4.24 2.75 -8.48
N VAL A 75 3.76 3.53 -7.52
CA VAL A 75 3.61 3.08 -6.12
C VAL A 75 2.76 1.81 -5.98
N GLU A 76 1.77 1.62 -6.85
CA GLU A 76 1.00 0.37 -6.89
C GLU A 76 1.86 -0.86 -7.21
N ASP A 77 2.78 -0.74 -8.18
CA ASP A 77 3.64 -1.82 -8.61
C ASP A 77 4.73 -2.08 -7.56
N ASN A 78 5.27 -1.04 -6.93
CA ASN A 78 6.20 -1.21 -5.80
C ASN A 78 5.56 -1.97 -4.62
N ILE A 79 4.29 -1.67 -4.29
CA ILE A 79 3.55 -2.40 -3.24
C ILE A 79 3.31 -3.85 -3.67
N HIS A 80 2.89 -4.05 -4.91
CA HIS A 80 2.67 -5.38 -5.48
C HIS A 80 3.93 -6.25 -5.41
N ASP A 81 5.04 -5.74 -5.93
CA ASP A 81 6.34 -6.42 -5.94
C ASP A 81 6.81 -6.70 -4.52
N PHE A 82 6.65 -5.77 -3.59
CA PHE A 82 7.03 -5.98 -2.20
C PHE A 82 6.20 -7.10 -1.55
N LEU A 83 4.88 -7.15 -1.79
CA LEU A 83 4.02 -8.22 -1.27
C LEU A 83 4.41 -9.59 -1.84
N GLN A 84 4.76 -9.67 -3.13
CA GLN A 84 5.11 -10.95 -3.76
C GLN A 84 6.53 -11.43 -3.45
N CYS A 85 7.50 -10.53 -3.55
CA CYS A 85 8.92 -10.84 -3.47
C CYS A 85 9.45 -10.83 -2.04
N ARG A 86 8.90 -9.97 -1.16
CA ARG A 86 9.37 -9.84 0.23
C ARG A 86 8.42 -10.47 1.23
N CYS A 87 7.10 -10.33 1.03
CA CYS A 87 6.12 -10.91 1.96
C CYS A 87 5.71 -12.35 1.62
N GLY A 88 6.15 -12.89 0.47
CA GLY A 88 5.87 -14.27 0.06
C GLY A 88 4.40 -14.50 -0.27
N LEU A 89 3.68 -13.47 -0.69
CA LEU A 89 2.31 -13.58 -1.16
C LEU A 89 2.25 -13.88 -2.65
N GLN A 90 1.11 -14.41 -3.10
CA GLN A 90 0.77 -14.59 -4.51
C GLN A 90 -0.60 -13.98 -4.77
N VAL A 91 -0.80 -13.48 -5.98
CA VAL A 91 -2.11 -12.99 -6.42
C VAL A 91 -3.07 -14.17 -6.52
N VAL A 92 -4.24 -14.01 -5.93
CA VAL A 92 -5.38 -14.91 -6.13
C VAL A 92 -6.27 -14.37 -7.23
N GLU A 93 -6.62 -13.09 -7.15
CA GLU A 93 -7.55 -12.45 -8.07
C GLU A 93 -7.29 -10.93 -8.14
N CYS A 94 -7.57 -10.34 -9.30
CA CYS A 94 -7.63 -8.89 -9.48
C CYS A 94 -9.04 -8.51 -9.95
N PHE A 95 -9.81 -7.86 -9.07
CA PHE A 95 -11.21 -7.51 -9.32
C PHE A 95 -11.39 -6.29 -10.24
N GLY A 96 -10.42 -6.02 -11.11
CA GLY A 96 -10.38 -4.85 -11.98
C GLY A 96 -9.97 -3.56 -11.26
N GLN A 97 -10.49 -2.44 -11.74
CA GLN A 97 -10.16 -1.10 -11.25
C GLN A 97 -11.41 -0.36 -10.78
N THR A 98 -11.25 0.42 -9.71
CA THR A 98 -12.26 1.40 -9.28
C THR A 98 -12.39 2.55 -10.29
N GLN A 99 -13.46 3.34 -10.16
CA GLN A 99 -13.65 4.58 -10.96
C GLN A 99 -12.50 5.60 -10.85
N TRP A 100 -11.63 5.46 -9.86
CA TRP A 100 -10.45 6.31 -9.67
C TRP A 100 -9.17 5.73 -10.32
N GLY A 101 -9.28 4.60 -11.03
CA GLY A 101 -8.20 3.91 -11.71
C GLY A 101 -7.34 3.05 -10.80
N ARG A 102 -7.86 2.61 -9.65
CA ARG A 102 -7.08 1.87 -8.64
C ARG A 102 -7.45 0.40 -8.65
N LYS A 103 -6.46 -0.47 -8.79
CA LYS A 103 -6.63 -1.92 -8.80
C LYS A 103 -7.04 -2.43 -7.42
N VAL A 104 -7.92 -3.42 -7.38
CA VAL A 104 -8.29 -4.15 -6.15
C VAL A 104 -7.80 -5.58 -6.30
N THR A 105 -6.79 -5.96 -5.51
CA THR A 105 -6.08 -7.23 -5.71
C THR A 105 -6.05 -8.05 -4.42
N LEU A 106 -6.52 -9.30 -4.53
CA LEU A 106 -6.51 -10.29 -3.46
C LEU A 106 -5.20 -11.06 -3.51
N TYR A 107 -4.55 -11.18 -2.37
CA TYR A 107 -3.33 -11.94 -2.18
C TYR A 107 -3.55 -13.04 -1.14
N LYS A 108 -2.85 -14.16 -1.30
CA LYS A 108 -2.71 -15.21 -0.27
C LYS A 108 -1.25 -15.60 -0.11
N ARG A 109 -0.90 -16.25 1.01
CA ARG A 109 0.45 -16.78 1.21
C ARG A 109 0.77 -17.86 0.17
N LYS A 110 2.00 -17.87 -0.36
CA LYS A 110 2.50 -19.01 -1.15
C LYS A 110 2.55 -20.23 -0.25
N GLU A 111 1.96 -21.33 -0.70
CA GLU A 111 2.14 -22.62 -0.02
C GLU A 111 3.62 -23.01 -0.17
N ALA A 112 4.24 -23.46 0.92
CA ALA A 112 5.58 -24.02 0.84
C ALA A 112 5.48 -25.34 0.05
N VAL A 113 6.33 -25.49 -0.97
CA VAL A 113 6.50 -26.76 -1.70
C VAL A 113 7.19 -27.77 -0.80
#